data_AF-A0AAV7T1L3-F1
#
_entry.id   AF-A0AAV7T1L3-F1
#
_cell.length_a   1.000
_cell.length_b   1.000
_cell.length_c   1.000
_cell.angle_alpha   90.00
_cell.angle_beta   90.00
_cell.angle_gamma   90.00
#
_symmetry.space_group_name_H-M   'P 1'
#
loop_
_entity.id
_entity.type
_entity.pdbx_description
1 polymer ?
#
loop_
_entity_poly.entity_id
_entity_poly.type
_entity_poly.pdbx_seq_one_letter_code
_entity_poly.pdbx_strand_id
1 'polypeptide(L)'
;MSSSEVSRFLQKCQKERDEAFRREESSRDRLKRLEASTKTQIAELKHRVKETTNENKILHKTIKRLRVELGLEISPRFKGKMTKDIIRELHDKEDQCLRLLEENSHLTFRLKEVVPSLAQVNKLKKDLEGQLQATSVKTQDLLAENARLSKLLEETEQERDEMARINLELRKSIESTKHFSSRSVQTTTSIPINFQNTYRSIPREQRSSQYSQALLEKRKIAMGTRSSTAGSLESPQSDSSSQKSADNLKYRTVLS
;
A
#
# COMPACT_ATOMS: atom_id res chain seq x y z
N MET A 1 11.19 -47.30 127.51
CA MET A 1 10.08 -47.18 126.55
C MET A 1 8.81 -47.55 127.28
N SER A 2 7.98 -46.56 127.61
CA SER A 2 6.68 -46.81 128.23
C SER A 2 5.75 -47.47 127.19
N SER A 3 4.81 -48.32 127.62
CA SER A 3 3.85 -49.01 126.73
C SER A 3 3.13 -48.07 125.75
N SER A 4 2.91 -46.80 126.13
CA SER A 4 2.29 -45.79 125.28
C SER A 4 3.18 -45.32 124.11
N GLU A 5 4.50 -45.31 124.28
CA GLU A 5 5.45 -44.88 123.24
C GLU A 5 5.59 -45.94 122.16
N VAL A 6 5.65 -47.22 122.58
CA VAL A 6 5.67 -48.36 121.68
C VAL A 6 4.38 -48.42 120.85
N SER A 7 3.22 -48.22 121.47
CA SER A 7 1.93 -48.19 120.77
C SER A 7 1.85 -47.05 119.74
N ARG A 8 2.32 -45.85 120.09
CA ARG A 8 2.37 -44.71 119.16
C ARG A 8 3.31 -44.94 117.99
N PHE A 9 4.46 -45.57 118.23
CA PHE A 9 5.40 -45.94 117.17
C PHE A 9 4.81 -46.96 116.19
N LEU A 10 4.18 -48.02 116.70
CA LEU A 10 3.51 -49.03 115.87
C LEU A 10 2.39 -48.42 115.02
N GLN A 11 1.60 -47.51 115.59
CA GLN A 11 0.55 -46.79 114.86
C GLN A 11 1.13 -45.91 113.74
N LYS A 12 2.28 -45.27 113.99
CA LYS A 12 3.01 -44.50 112.97
C LYS A 12 3.52 -45.40 111.84
N CYS A 13 4.18 -46.52 112.17
CA CYS A 13 4.64 -47.48 111.17
C CYS A 13 3.49 -48.07 110.34
N GLN A 14 2.35 -48.38 110.97
CA GLN A 14 1.18 -48.87 110.27
C GLN A 14 0.63 -47.81 109.31
N LYS A 15 0.53 -46.55 109.75
CA LYS A 15 0.09 -45.44 108.90
C LYS A 15 1.04 -45.22 107.71
N GLU A 16 2.35 -45.26 107.93
CA GLU A 16 3.36 -45.13 106.87
C GLU A 16 3.29 -46.27 105.86
N ARG A 17 3.12 -47.51 106.33
CA ARG A 17 2.92 -48.69 105.46
C ARG A 17 1.65 -48.56 104.62
N ASP A 18 0.53 -48.20 105.24
CA ASP A 18 -0.75 -48.09 104.55
C ASP A 18 -0.75 -46.90 103.56
N GLU A 19 0.03 -45.85 103.83
CA GLU A 19 0.25 -44.75 102.90
C GLU A 19 1.17 -45.13 101.74
N ALA A 20 2.25 -45.88 102.01
CA ALA A 20 3.13 -46.42 100.97
C ALA A 20 2.38 -47.37 100.03
N PHE A 21 1.53 -48.24 100.57
CA PHE A 21 0.69 -49.14 99.79
C PHE A 21 -0.28 -48.37 98.88
N ARG A 22 -0.96 -47.35 99.40
CA ARG A 22 -1.84 -46.49 98.59
C ARG A 22 -1.09 -45.73 97.48
N ARG A 23 0.14 -45.27 97.76
CA ARG A 23 0.99 -44.62 96.74
C ARG A 23 1.45 -45.60 95.66
N GLU A 24 1.83 -46.81 96.04
CA GLU A 24 2.21 -47.87 95.11
C GLU A 24 1.02 -48.25 94.21
N GLU A 25 -0.16 -48.46 94.79
CA GLU A 25 -1.36 -48.82 94.05
C GLU A 25 -1.77 -47.73 93.05
N SER A 26 -1.76 -46.47 93.48
CA SER A 26 -2.00 -45.31 92.61
C SER A 26 -0.97 -45.21 91.46
N SER A 27 0.31 -45.43 91.76
CA SER A 27 1.38 -45.42 90.75
C SER A 27 1.22 -46.56 89.74
N ARG A 28 0.90 -47.77 90.21
CA ARG A 28 0.66 -48.96 89.39
C ARG A 28 -0.54 -48.76 88.45
N ASP A 29 -1.64 -48.19 88.95
CA ASP A 29 -2.82 -47.92 88.14
C ASP A 29 -2.59 -46.79 87.13
N ARG A 30 -1.77 -45.79 87.48
CA ARG A 30 -1.33 -44.76 86.54
C ARG A 30 -0.44 -45.34 85.45
N LEU A 31 0.47 -46.25 85.79
CA LEU A 31 1.33 -46.94 84.84
C LEU A 31 0.51 -47.80 83.88
N LYS A 32 -0.44 -48.61 84.39
CA LYS A 32 -1.35 -49.41 83.56
C LYS A 32 -2.15 -48.54 82.57
N ARG A 33 -2.66 -47.39 83.02
CA ARG A 33 -3.38 -46.44 82.15
C ARG A 33 -2.47 -45.85 81.06
N LEU A 34 -1.25 -45.46 81.42
CA LEU A 34 -0.26 -44.95 80.46
C LEU A 34 0.14 -46.02 79.44
N GLU A 35 0.39 -47.25 79.86
CA GLU A 35 0.70 -48.36 78.96
C GLU A 35 -0.45 -48.65 77.99
N ALA A 36 -1.69 -48.68 78.48
CA ALA A 36 -2.86 -48.87 77.64
C ALA A 36 -3.00 -47.73 76.61
N SER A 37 -2.89 -46.49 77.07
CA SER A 37 -2.97 -45.30 76.21
C SER A 37 -1.88 -45.28 75.13
N THR A 38 -0.63 -45.55 75.51
CA THR A 38 0.51 -45.58 74.57
C THR A 38 0.38 -46.72 73.56
N LYS A 39 -0.07 -47.91 73.97
CA LYS A 39 -0.34 -49.02 73.05
C LYS A 39 -1.42 -48.65 72.03
N THR A 40 -2.50 -48.02 72.47
CA THR A 40 -3.57 -47.53 71.57
C THR A 40 -3.04 -46.47 70.60
N GLN A 41 -2.31 -45.47 71.10
CA GLN A 41 -1.75 -44.41 70.25
C GLN A 41 -0.76 -44.95 69.21
N ILE A 42 0.09 -45.91 69.58
CA ILE A 42 1.01 -46.57 68.64
C ILE A 42 0.22 -47.35 67.57
N ALA A 43 -0.87 -48.03 67.94
CA ALA A 43 -1.71 -48.76 67.00
C ALA A 43 -2.41 -47.81 66.00
N GLU A 44 -2.97 -46.69 66.49
CA GLU A 44 -3.57 -45.64 65.67
C GLU A 44 -2.56 -45.00 64.71
N LEU A 45 -1.37 -44.65 65.20
CA LEU A 45 -0.30 -44.11 64.36
C LEU A 45 0.13 -45.11 63.29
N LYS A 46 0.28 -46.39 63.65
CA LYS A 46 0.58 -47.46 62.67
C LYS A 46 -0.51 -47.60 61.62
N HIS A 47 -1.78 -47.50 62.01
CA HIS A 47 -2.88 -47.51 61.06
C HIS A 47 -2.80 -46.31 60.12
N ARG A 48 -2.64 -45.10 60.66
CA ARG A 48 -2.57 -43.86 59.89
C ARG A 48 -1.40 -43.84 58.92
N VAL A 49 -0.22 -44.32 59.32
CA VAL A 49 0.93 -44.47 58.43
C VAL A 49 0.62 -45.42 57.27
N LYS A 50 -0.04 -46.56 57.53
CA LYS A 50 -0.42 -47.50 56.48
C LYS A 50 -1.42 -46.87 55.50
N GLU A 51 -2.41 -46.17 56.01
CA GLU A 51 -3.43 -45.48 55.23
C GLU A 51 -2.81 -44.41 54.33
N THR A 52 -2.05 -43.47 54.91
CA THR A 52 -1.38 -42.40 54.14
C THR A 52 -0.36 -42.97 53.14
N THR A 53 0.33 -44.06 53.46
CA THR A 53 1.24 -44.72 52.50
C THR A 53 0.47 -45.32 51.31
N ASN A 54 -0.70 -45.91 51.56
CA ASN A 54 -1.55 -46.43 50.50
C ASN A 54 -2.14 -45.31 49.64
N GLU A 55 -2.63 -44.23 50.25
CA GLU A 55 -3.11 -43.05 49.54
C GLU A 55 -2.02 -42.46 48.64
N ASN A 56 -0.79 -42.31 49.16
CA ASN A 56 0.33 -41.79 48.39
C ASN A 56 0.67 -42.70 47.18
N LYS A 57 0.64 -44.03 47.36
CA LYS A 57 0.80 -44.98 46.24
C LYS A 57 -0.29 -44.82 45.18
N ILE A 58 -1.54 -44.60 45.59
CA ILE A 58 -2.66 -44.40 44.66
C ILE A 58 -2.48 -43.07 43.92
N LEU A 59 -2.19 -41.98 44.63
CA LEU A 59 -1.92 -40.67 44.04
C LEU A 59 -0.79 -40.73 43.02
N HIS A 60 0.32 -41.40 43.34
CA HIS A 60 1.44 -41.56 42.42
C HIS A 60 1.04 -42.30 41.13
N LYS A 61 0.23 -43.37 41.24
CA LYS A 61 -0.31 -44.08 40.07
C LYS A 61 -1.25 -43.19 39.24
N THR A 62 -2.09 -42.40 39.89
CA THR A 62 -2.99 -41.45 39.23
C THR A 62 -2.21 -40.37 38.48
N ILE A 63 -1.21 -39.76 39.11
CA ILE A 63 -0.34 -38.76 38.48
C ILE A 63 0.34 -39.35 37.24
N LYS A 64 0.90 -40.55 37.34
CA LYS A 64 1.55 -41.22 36.20
C LYS A 64 0.56 -41.46 35.05
N ARG A 65 -0.67 -41.87 35.35
CA ARG A 65 -1.71 -42.06 34.34
C ARG A 65 -2.08 -40.74 33.66
N LEU A 66 -2.35 -39.70 34.46
CA LEU A 66 -2.74 -38.38 33.95
C LEU A 66 -1.65 -37.75 33.09
N ARG A 67 -0.36 -37.91 33.42
CA ARG A 67 0.73 -37.42 32.58
C ARG A 67 0.77 -38.08 31.20
N VAL A 68 0.45 -39.36 31.13
CA VAL A 68 0.32 -40.08 29.84
C VAL A 68 -0.93 -39.62 29.10
N GLU A 69 -2.08 -39.50 29.76
CA GLU A 69 -3.33 -39.03 29.15
C GLU A 69 -3.24 -37.60 28.63
N LEU A 70 -2.51 -36.74 29.32
CA LEU A 70 -2.25 -35.35 28.92
C LEU A 70 -1.11 -35.22 27.89
N GLY A 71 -0.44 -36.32 27.51
CA GLY A 71 0.67 -36.28 26.55
C GLY A 71 1.90 -35.50 27.05
N LEU A 72 2.07 -35.41 28.37
CA LEU A 72 3.22 -34.74 29.02
C LEU A 72 4.45 -35.64 29.10
N GLU A 73 4.26 -36.96 28.97
CA GLU A 73 5.34 -37.96 28.91
C GLU A 73 5.33 -38.67 27.55
N ILE A 74 6.52 -39.04 27.06
CA ILE A 74 6.68 -39.84 25.84
C ILE A 74 6.25 -41.26 26.18
N SER A 75 5.00 -41.60 25.87
CA SER A 75 4.42 -42.92 26.07
C SER A 75 3.95 -43.47 24.73
N PRO A 76 4.36 -44.69 24.34
CA PRO A 76 3.89 -45.32 23.10
C PRO A 76 2.39 -45.65 23.12
N ARG A 77 1.74 -45.51 24.28
CA ARG A 77 0.29 -45.71 24.45
C ARG A 77 -0.52 -44.43 24.23
N PHE A 78 0.13 -43.28 24.18
CA PHE A 78 -0.54 -42.00 23.93
C PHE A 78 -0.86 -41.88 22.44
N LYS A 79 -2.15 -41.76 22.12
CA LYS A 79 -2.65 -41.67 20.73
C LYS A 79 -2.95 -40.23 20.29
N GLY A 80 -2.81 -39.25 21.18
CA GLY A 80 -3.07 -37.84 20.89
C GLY A 80 -1.83 -37.11 20.38
N LYS A 81 -1.99 -35.81 20.07
CA LYS A 81 -0.86 -34.90 19.86
C LYS A 81 -0.25 -34.54 21.20
N MET A 82 1.07 -34.66 21.32
CA MET A 82 1.75 -34.27 22.55
C MET A 82 1.76 -32.75 22.67
N THR A 83 1.93 -32.23 23.89
CA THR A 83 2.12 -30.79 24.10
C THR A 83 3.28 -30.25 23.25
N LYS A 84 4.35 -31.04 23.07
CA LYS A 84 5.48 -30.70 22.19
C LYS A 84 5.07 -30.56 20.72
N ASP A 85 4.14 -31.38 20.24
CA ASP A 85 3.65 -31.30 18.86
C ASP A 85 2.86 -30.02 18.65
N ILE A 86 1.97 -29.70 19.61
CA ILE A 86 1.19 -28.47 19.60
C ILE A 86 2.10 -27.24 19.62
N ILE A 87 3.12 -27.22 20.50
CA ILE A 87 4.09 -26.12 20.56
C ILE A 87 4.84 -25.95 19.23
N ARG A 88 5.24 -27.05 18.58
CA ARG A 88 5.88 -26.99 17.25
C ARG A 88 4.93 -26.43 16.20
N GLU A 89 3.70 -26.92 16.14
CA GLU A 89 2.68 -26.40 15.21
C GLU A 89 2.42 -24.91 15.43
N LEU A 90 2.43 -24.43 16.68
CA LEU A 90 2.28 -23.01 16.99
C LEU A 90 3.46 -22.18 16.49
N HIS A 91 4.70 -22.65 16.66
CA HIS A 91 5.88 -21.97 16.10
C HIS A 91 5.87 -21.96 14.58
N ASP A 92 5.52 -23.08 13.93
CA ASP A 92 5.42 -23.12 12.46
C ASP A 92 4.37 -22.12 11.94
N LYS A 93 3.29 -21.93 12.70
CA LYS A 93 2.24 -20.95 12.40
C LYS A 93 2.69 -19.52 12.64
N GLU A 94 3.42 -19.26 13.73
CA GLU A 94 4.05 -17.97 14.01
C GLU A 94 4.99 -17.56 12.87
N ASP A 95 5.88 -18.45 12.45
CA ASP A 95 6.79 -18.23 11.33
C ASP A 95 6.03 -17.98 10.02
N GLN A 96 4.94 -18.71 9.78
CA GLN A 96 4.06 -18.48 8.63
C GLN A 96 3.43 -17.08 8.67
N CYS A 97 2.95 -16.64 9.83
CA CYS A 97 2.38 -15.31 10.02
C CYS A 97 3.42 -14.21 9.76
N LEU A 98 4.66 -14.39 10.22
CA LEU A 98 5.75 -13.45 9.97
C LEU A 98 6.05 -13.32 8.47
N ARG A 99 6.15 -14.44 7.75
CA ARG A 99 6.34 -14.42 6.28
C ARG A 99 5.19 -13.71 5.57
N LEU A 100 3.94 -13.99 5.95
CA LEU A 100 2.77 -13.34 5.36
C LEU A 100 2.73 -11.83 5.66
N LEU A 101 3.19 -11.42 6.84
CA LEU A 101 3.30 -10.01 7.20
C LEU A 101 4.32 -9.29 6.30
N GLU A 102 5.49 -9.90 6.08
CA GLU A 102 6.51 -9.37 5.17
C GLU A 102 5.99 -9.28 3.73
N GLU A 103 5.36 -10.34 3.22
CA GLU A 103 4.75 -10.34 1.87
C GLU A 103 3.69 -9.25 1.73
N ASN A 104 2.82 -9.09 2.73
CA ASN A 104 1.79 -8.05 2.73
C ASN A 104 2.40 -6.65 2.75
N SER A 105 3.47 -6.44 3.52
CA SER A 105 4.20 -5.17 3.54
C SER A 105 4.80 -4.82 2.18
N HIS A 106 5.38 -5.80 1.49
CA HIS A 106 5.94 -5.64 0.16
C HIS A 106 4.85 -5.40 -0.91
N LEU A 107 3.71 -6.10 -0.83
CA LEU A 107 2.56 -5.85 -1.72
C LEU A 107 1.99 -4.45 -1.49
N THR A 108 1.89 -4.02 -0.24
CA THR A 108 1.45 -2.65 0.12
C THR A 108 2.40 -1.61 -0.46
N PHE A 109 3.71 -1.85 -0.41
CA PHE A 109 4.70 -0.99 -1.04
C PHE A 109 4.50 -0.90 -2.56
N ARG A 110 4.39 -2.04 -3.26
CA ARG A 110 4.12 -2.05 -4.71
C ARG A 110 2.81 -1.35 -5.07
N LEU A 111 1.77 -1.50 -4.26
CA LEU A 111 0.50 -0.82 -4.47
C LEU A 111 0.68 0.70 -4.41
N LYS A 112 1.47 1.21 -3.44
CA LYS A 112 1.81 2.63 -3.35
C LYS A 112 2.60 3.14 -4.56
N GLU A 113 3.38 2.31 -5.25
CA GLU A 113 4.08 2.68 -6.48
C GLU A 113 3.16 2.68 -7.71
N VAL A 114 2.28 1.68 -7.82
CA VAL A 114 1.42 1.50 -9.01
C VAL A 114 0.26 2.50 -9.03
N VAL A 115 -0.34 2.83 -7.88
CA VAL A 115 -1.50 3.73 -7.81
C VAL A 115 -1.22 5.11 -8.41
N PRO A 116 -0.11 5.81 -8.10
CA PRO A 116 0.23 7.09 -8.73
C PRO A 116 0.47 6.97 -10.23
N SER A 117 1.14 5.89 -10.67
CA SER A 117 1.37 5.64 -12.10
C SER A 117 0.05 5.48 -12.87
N LEU A 118 -0.89 4.72 -12.30
CA LEU A 118 -2.23 4.56 -12.88
C LEU A 118 -3.02 5.88 -12.91
N ALA A 119 -2.91 6.70 -11.86
CA ALA A 119 -3.50 8.03 -11.84
C ALA A 119 -2.90 8.95 -12.93
N GLN A 120 -1.59 8.88 -13.16
CA GLN A 120 -0.90 9.62 -14.21
C GLN A 120 -1.35 9.16 -15.60
N VAL A 121 -1.42 7.85 -15.86
CA VAL A 121 -1.92 7.30 -17.12
C VAL A 121 -3.36 7.75 -17.38
N ASN A 122 -4.21 7.74 -16.35
CA ASN A 122 -5.59 8.20 -16.47
C ASN A 122 -5.68 9.70 -16.80
N LYS A 123 -4.80 10.52 -16.22
CA LYS A 123 -4.70 11.95 -16.55
C LYS A 123 -4.30 12.14 -18.02
N LEU A 124 -3.22 11.48 -18.46
CA LEU A 124 -2.76 11.57 -19.84
C LEU A 124 -3.81 11.10 -20.85
N LYS A 125 -4.56 10.03 -20.51
CA LYS A 125 -5.68 9.56 -21.31
C LYS A 125 -6.74 10.65 -21.49
N LYS A 126 -7.18 11.29 -20.40
CA LYS A 126 -8.16 12.38 -20.46
C LYS A 126 -7.67 13.57 -21.28
N ASP A 127 -6.40 13.93 -21.13
CA ASP A 127 -5.80 15.03 -21.89
C ASP A 127 -5.79 14.71 -23.40
N LEU A 128 -5.46 13.47 -23.77
CA LEU A 128 -5.48 13.00 -25.16
C LEU A 128 -6.91 12.90 -25.72
N GLU A 129 -7.88 12.44 -24.95
CA GLU A 129 -9.30 12.43 -25.33
C GLU A 129 -9.79 13.86 -25.61
N GLY A 130 -9.42 14.82 -24.76
CA GLY A 130 -9.72 16.23 -24.98
C GLY A 130 -9.09 16.79 -26.26
N GLN A 131 -7.82 16.46 -26.54
CA GLN A 131 -7.14 16.85 -27.78
C GLN A 131 -7.79 16.22 -29.03
N LEU A 132 -8.18 14.95 -28.94
CA LEU A 132 -8.87 14.25 -30.01
C LEU A 132 -10.21 14.90 -30.31
N GLN A 133 -10.99 15.22 -29.28
CA GLN A 133 -12.28 15.91 -29.44
C GLN A 133 -12.09 17.29 -30.07
N ALA A 134 -11.13 18.09 -29.58
CA ALA A 134 -10.84 19.41 -30.14
C ALA A 134 -10.41 19.33 -31.63
N THR A 135 -9.60 18.33 -31.97
CA THR A 135 -9.18 18.09 -33.36
C THR A 135 -10.36 17.67 -34.22
N SER A 136 -11.21 16.77 -33.73
CA SER A 136 -12.42 16.32 -34.41
C SER A 136 -13.36 17.49 -34.74
N VAL A 137 -13.60 18.38 -33.76
CA VAL A 137 -14.42 19.59 -33.97
C VAL A 137 -13.79 20.48 -35.03
N LYS A 138 -12.48 20.75 -34.93
CA LYS A 138 -11.77 21.57 -35.92
C LYS A 138 -11.84 20.97 -37.33
N THR A 139 -11.74 19.65 -37.47
CA THR A 139 -11.88 19.00 -38.78
C THR A 139 -13.30 19.11 -39.33
N GLN A 140 -14.32 19.03 -38.46
CA GLN A 140 -15.71 19.23 -38.85
C GLN A 140 -15.96 20.66 -39.33
N ASP A 141 -15.41 21.66 -38.63
CA ASP A 141 -15.50 23.07 -39.03
C ASP A 141 -14.83 23.32 -40.39
N LEU A 142 -13.62 22.77 -40.59
CA LEU A 142 -12.89 22.87 -41.87
C LEU A 142 -13.63 22.17 -43.01
N LEU A 143 -14.28 21.03 -42.75
CA LEU A 143 -15.11 20.34 -43.75
C LEU A 143 -16.34 21.18 -44.12
N ALA A 144 -17.00 21.79 -43.14
CA ALA A 144 -18.13 22.69 -43.38
C ALA A 144 -17.72 23.94 -44.17
N GLU A 145 -16.57 24.53 -43.84
CA GLU A 145 -16.01 25.67 -44.56
C GLU A 145 -15.64 25.29 -46.01
N ASN A 146 -15.01 24.14 -46.22
CA ASN A 146 -14.66 23.65 -47.55
C ASN A 146 -15.93 23.39 -48.40
N ALA A 147 -16.97 22.78 -47.81
CA ALA A 147 -18.24 22.58 -48.49
C ALA A 147 -18.88 23.91 -48.91
N ARG A 148 -18.85 24.93 -48.03
CA ARG A 148 -19.34 26.28 -48.35
C ARG A 148 -18.54 26.94 -49.47
N LEU A 149 -17.21 26.84 -49.42
CA LEU A 149 -16.34 27.41 -50.45
C LEU A 149 -16.49 26.70 -51.80
N SER A 150 -16.67 25.38 -51.80
CA SER A 150 -16.92 24.60 -53.01
C SER A 150 -18.24 25.01 -53.68
N LYS A 151 -19.30 25.22 -52.88
CA LYS A 151 -20.58 25.73 -53.37
C LYS A 151 -20.45 27.13 -53.96
N LEU A 152 -19.75 28.04 -53.27
CA LEU A 152 -19.51 29.39 -53.76
C LEU A 152 -18.70 29.39 -55.06
N LEU A 153 -17.71 28.50 -55.18
CA LEU A 153 -16.93 28.35 -56.41
C LEU A 153 -17.85 27.94 -57.57
N GLU A 154 -18.68 26.91 -57.37
CA GLU A 154 -19.67 26.46 -58.36
C GLU A 154 -20.62 27.60 -58.78
N GLU A 155 -21.15 28.37 -57.83
CA GLU A 155 -22.01 29.53 -58.10
C GLU A 155 -21.27 30.58 -58.96
N THR A 156 -20.02 30.92 -58.62
CA THR A 156 -19.22 31.89 -59.40
C THR A 156 -18.82 31.38 -60.78
N GLU A 157 -18.67 30.07 -60.96
CA GLU A 157 -18.44 29.47 -62.27
C GLU A 157 -19.70 29.54 -63.14
N GLN A 158 -20.87 29.24 -62.57
CA GLN A 158 -22.15 29.37 -63.26
C GLN A 158 -22.43 30.82 -63.69
N GLU A 159 -22.21 31.81 -62.81
CA GLU A 159 -22.36 33.23 -63.13
C GLU A 159 -21.43 33.67 -64.26
N ARG A 160 -20.18 33.19 -64.26
CA ARG A 160 -19.20 33.48 -65.31
C ARG A 160 -19.63 32.89 -66.65
N ASP A 161 -20.12 31.67 -66.66
CA ASP A 161 -20.62 30.99 -67.86
C ASP A 161 -21.88 31.66 -68.41
N GLU A 162 -22.80 32.07 -67.54
CA GLU A 162 -23.99 32.84 -67.91
C GLU A 162 -23.60 34.21 -68.51
N MET A 163 -22.69 34.93 -67.86
CA MET A 163 -22.17 36.20 -68.38
C MET A 163 -21.44 36.03 -69.72
N ALA A 164 -20.70 34.93 -69.91
CA ALA A 164 -20.07 34.60 -71.18
C ALA A 164 -21.11 34.33 -72.28
N ARG A 165 -22.21 33.63 -71.96
CA ARG A 165 -23.34 33.42 -72.88
C ARG A 165 -24.04 34.72 -73.27
N ILE A 166 -24.37 35.57 -72.30
CA ILE A 166 -24.98 36.89 -72.54
C ILE A 166 -24.07 37.77 -73.42
N ASN A 167 -22.77 37.82 -73.12
CA ASN A 167 -21.80 38.56 -73.92
C ASN A 167 -21.71 38.04 -75.37
N LEU A 168 -21.77 36.71 -75.55
CA LEU A 168 -21.75 36.11 -76.89
C LEU A 168 -23.01 36.47 -77.69
N GLU A 169 -24.18 36.44 -77.05
CA GLU A 169 -25.45 36.82 -77.67
C GLU A 169 -25.48 38.31 -78.04
N LEU A 170 -25.02 39.18 -77.14
CA LEU A 170 -24.87 40.61 -77.41
C LEU A 170 -23.97 40.87 -78.62
N ARG A 171 -22.80 40.21 -78.69
CA ARG A 171 -21.89 40.32 -79.84
C ARG A 171 -22.55 39.89 -81.14
N LYS A 172 -23.28 38.77 -81.14
CA LYS A 172 -24.04 38.31 -82.32
C LYS A 172 -25.11 39.32 -82.76
N SER A 173 -25.82 39.92 -81.81
CA SER A 173 -26.83 40.96 -82.08
C SER A 173 -26.22 42.25 -82.66
N ILE A 174 -25.04 42.66 -82.19
CA ILE A 174 -24.30 43.79 -82.75
C ILE A 174 -23.81 43.48 -84.17
N GLU A 175 -23.33 42.25 -84.43
CA GLU A 175 -22.86 41.86 -85.77
C GLU A 175 -24.01 41.81 -86.80
N SER A 176 -25.20 41.38 -86.39
CA SER A 176 -26.39 41.36 -87.25
C SER A 176 -26.92 42.76 -87.57
N THR A 177 -26.79 43.72 -86.64
CA THR A 177 -27.12 45.15 -86.89
C THR A 177 -26.08 45.87 -87.74
N LYS A 178 -24.80 45.48 -87.70
CA LYS A 178 -23.78 46.00 -88.63
C LYS A 178 -24.10 45.70 -90.10
N HIS A 179 -24.77 44.59 -90.39
CA HIS A 179 -25.16 44.24 -91.76
C HIS A 179 -26.29 45.13 -92.32
N PHE A 180 -27.00 45.87 -91.46
CA PHE A 180 -28.00 46.87 -91.88
C PHE A 180 -27.51 48.32 -91.79
N SER A 181 -26.34 48.58 -91.20
CA SER A 181 -25.82 49.93 -90.92
C SER A 181 -24.70 50.40 -91.86
N SER A 182 -24.36 49.65 -92.91
CA SER A 182 -23.38 50.06 -93.94
C SER A 182 -23.93 51.10 -94.94
N ARG A 183 -24.75 52.04 -94.44
CA ARG A 183 -25.00 53.36 -95.05
C ARG A 183 -24.60 54.45 -94.04
N SER A 184 -23.37 54.43 -93.56
CA SER A 184 -22.80 55.59 -92.88
C SER A 184 -21.99 56.41 -93.88
N VAL A 185 -22.40 57.68 -94.01
CA VAL A 185 -21.75 58.70 -94.83
C VAL A 185 -20.36 58.95 -94.29
N GLN A 186 -19.35 58.68 -95.12
CA GLN A 186 -17.95 59.02 -94.87
C GLN A 186 -17.80 60.54 -94.89
N THR A 187 -17.61 61.16 -93.73
CA THR A 187 -17.17 62.56 -93.61
C THR A 187 -15.65 62.63 -93.49
N THR A 188 -15.06 63.71 -93.99
CA THR A 188 -13.63 63.94 -94.28
C THR A 188 -12.69 64.04 -93.06
N THR A 189 -13.01 63.37 -91.95
CA THR A 189 -12.16 63.29 -90.75
C THR A 189 -11.75 61.85 -90.44
N SER A 190 -11.34 61.10 -91.45
CA SER A 190 -10.67 59.82 -91.27
C SER A 190 -9.16 60.04 -91.05
N ILE A 191 -8.75 60.23 -89.80
CA ILE A 191 -7.34 60.11 -89.40
C ILE A 191 -7.19 58.80 -88.60
N PRO A 192 -6.33 57.84 -89.03
CA PRO A 192 -6.08 56.61 -88.29
C PRO A 192 -5.43 56.89 -86.92
N ILE A 193 -5.98 56.30 -85.85
CA ILE A 193 -5.49 56.42 -84.45
C ILE A 193 -4.27 55.49 -84.20
N ASN A 194 -3.32 55.42 -85.14
CA ASN A 194 -2.09 54.62 -84.97
C ASN A 194 -0.83 55.47 -84.73
N PHE A 195 -0.98 56.75 -84.39
CA PHE A 195 0.15 57.65 -84.07
C PHE A 195 0.03 58.38 -82.72
N GLN A 196 -0.75 57.86 -81.75
CA GLN A 196 -0.86 58.42 -80.40
C GLN A 196 0.01 57.70 -79.33
N ASN A 197 1.14 57.09 -79.73
CA ASN A 197 2.11 56.54 -78.79
C ASN A 197 3.49 57.18 -78.96
N THR A 198 3.56 58.50 -78.82
CA THR A 198 4.82 59.20 -78.54
C THR A 198 4.52 60.43 -77.71
N TYR A 199 5.25 60.57 -76.59
CA TYR A 199 5.27 61.70 -75.65
C TYR A 199 4.23 61.70 -74.50
N ARG A 200 4.42 60.79 -73.53
CA ARG A 200 4.61 61.16 -72.11
C ARG A 200 5.44 60.09 -71.40
N SER A 201 6.74 60.15 -71.59
CA SER A 201 7.70 59.62 -70.63
C SER A 201 8.07 60.78 -69.70
N ILE A 202 7.66 60.72 -68.43
CA ILE A 202 8.28 61.52 -67.37
C ILE A 202 9.06 60.54 -66.50
N PRO A 203 10.36 60.76 -66.26
CA PRO A 203 11.21 59.86 -65.50
C PRO A 203 10.96 60.04 -63.99
N ARG A 204 10.92 58.95 -63.24
CA ARG A 204 11.16 58.98 -61.79
C ARG A 204 12.13 57.86 -61.43
N GLU A 205 13.40 58.24 -61.33
CA GLU A 205 14.46 57.40 -60.79
C GLU A 205 14.28 57.13 -59.30
N GLN A 206 14.49 55.85 -58.96
CA GLN A 206 15.25 55.31 -57.82
C GLN A 206 14.85 55.59 -56.37
N ARG A 207 14.59 54.48 -55.66
CA ARG A 207 14.84 54.09 -54.24
C ARG A 207 13.65 53.21 -53.83
N SER A 208 13.73 51.92 -53.48
CA SER A 208 14.79 51.14 -52.85
C SER A 208 14.40 49.65 -52.94
N SER A 209 15.19 48.84 -53.66
CA SER A 209 15.02 47.39 -53.79
C SER A 209 15.90 46.61 -52.80
N GLN A 210 16.00 47.06 -51.55
CA GLN A 210 16.83 46.41 -50.51
C GLN A 210 16.14 46.22 -49.15
N TYR A 211 14.84 46.48 -49.01
CA TYR A 211 14.15 46.33 -47.70
C TYR A 211 13.27 45.06 -47.59
N SER A 212 13.00 44.36 -48.69
CA SER A 212 12.12 43.17 -48.69
C SER A 212 12.85 41.84 -48.44
N GLN A 213 14.17 41.74 -48.66
CA GLN A 213 14.92 40.52 -48.36
C GLN A 213 15.39 40.43 -46.90
N ALA A 214 15.70 41.55 -46.24
CA ALA A 214 16.16 41.56 -44.83
C ALA A 214 15.05 41.24 -43.80
N LEU A 215 13.77 41.38 -44.17
CA LEU A 215 12.62 41.09 -43.30
C LEU A 215 12.16 39.62 -43.39
N LEU A 216 12.53 38.92 -44.47
CA LEU A 216 12.29 37.48 -44.66
C LEU A 216 13.36 36.61 -43.99
N GLU A 217 14.61 37.08 -43.87
CA GLU A 217 15.65 36.36 -43.10
C GLU A 217 15.45 36.46 -41.57
N LYS A 218 14.99 37.61 -41.04
CA LYS A 218 14.74 37.74 -39.59
C LYS A 218 13.53 36.95 -39.08
N ARG A 219 12.61 36.51 -39.95
CA ARG A 219 11.51 35.59 -39.58
C ARG A 219 11.85 34.10 -39.75
N LYS A 220 12.90 33.78 -40.50
CA LYS A 220 13.35 32.39 -40.69
C LYS A 220 14.26 31.88 -39.56
N ILE A 221 14.81 32.78 -38.74
CA ILE A 221 15.66 32.46 -37.57
C ILE A 221 14.85 32.31 -36.27
N ALA A 222 13.57 32.71 -36.22
CA ALA A 222 12.78 32.74 -34.99
C ALA A 222 11.89 31.51 -34.72
N MET A 223 11.78 30.53 -35.64
CA MET A 223 10.92 29.34 -35.46
C MET A 223 11.58 28.04 -35.94
N GLY A 224 12.86 27.85 -35.64
CA GLY A 224 13.63 26.74 -36.21
C GLY A 224 14.79 26.22 -35.36
N THR A 225 14.65 26.09 -34.04
CA THR A 225 15.52 25.21 -33.24
C THR A 225 14.79 24.71 -32.00
N ARG A 226 14.32 23.44 -32.04
CA ARG A 226 14.36 22.49 -30.90
C ARG A 226 13.78 21.12 -31.30
N SER A 227 14.57 20.39 -32.07
CA SER A 227 14.71 18.92 -31.99
C SER A 227 16.22 18.69 -32.02
N SER A 228 16.88 18.28 -30.94
CA SER A 228 16.96 16.94 -30.32
C SER A 228 18.43 16.53 -30.33
N THR A 229 18.82 15.64 -29.41
CA THR A 229 20.15 15.00 -29.21
C THR A 229 21.12 15.79 -28.32
N ALA A 230 22.01 15.20 -27.50
CA ALA A 230 22.09 13.94 -26.75
C ALA A 230 23.46 13.99 -26.02
N GLY A 231 23.54 13.49 -24.79
CA GLY A 231 24.80 13.25 -24.03
C GLY A 231 25.46 14.52 -23.45
N SER A 232 26.27 14.48 -22.40
CA SER A 232 26.79 13.41 -21.54
C SER A 232 27.59 14.12 -20.42
N LEU A 233 27.71 13.48 -19.24
CA LEU A 233 28.75 13.68 -18.21
C LEU A 233 28.78 15.01 -17.42
N GLU A 234 28.47 14.96 -16.12
CA GLU A 234 29.46 14.81 -15.04
C GLU A 234 28.80 14.91 -13.65
N SER A 235 29.21 14.03 -12.74
CA SER A 235 28.90 14.04 -11.31
C SER A 235 29.82 15.02 -10.56
N PRO A 236 29.49 15.41 -9.31
CA PRO A 236 30.11 14.74 -8.16
C PRO A 236 29.10 14.47 -7.03
N GLN A 237 29.06 13.27 -6.45
CA GLN A 237 29.82 12.84 -5.26
C GLN A 237 29.71 13.79 -4.05
N SER A 238 28.96 13.34 -3.04
CA SER A 238 29.38 13.44 -1.64
C SER A 238 28.65 12.36 -0.83
N ASP A 239 29.35 11.23 -0.68
CA ASP A 239 29.06 10.13 0.24
C ASP A 239 29.70 10.40 1.60
N SER A 240 28.93 10.14 2.67
CA SER A 240 29.35 9.56 3.95
C SER A 240 30.34 10.38 4.84
N SER A 241 30.47 10.19 6.15
CA SER A 241 30.18 9.02 6.97
C SER A 241 30.15 9.37 8.48
N SER A 242 29.35 8.59 9.22
CA SER A 242 29.66 7.92 10.50
C SER A 242 30.16 8.67 11.75
N GLN A 243 29.47 8.43 12.87
CA GLN A 243 30.01 7.74 14.08
C GLN A 243 28.84 7.44 15.05
N LYS A 244 28.53 6.16 15.30
CA LYS A 244 28.87 5.36 16.50
C LYS A 244 28.38 5.95 17.82
N SER A 245 27.46 5.24 18.47
CA SER A 245 27.54 4.95 19.92
C SER A 245 26.69 3.72 20.24
N ALA A 246 27.37 2.69 20.73
CA ALA A 246 26.82 1.60 21.49
C ALA A 246 27.04 1.93 22.98
N ASP A 247 26.02 1.77 23.80
CA ASP A 247 26.12 1.33 25.20
C ASP A 247 24.69 0.96 25.66
N ASN A 248 24.43 -0.32 25.93
CA ASN A 248 24.52 -0.95 27.25
C ASN A 248 23.45 -0.44 28.22
N LEU A 249 22.41 -1.24 28.49
CA LEU A 249 22.00 -1.55 29.86
C LEU A 249 21.01 -2.72 29.90
N LYS A 250 21.53 -3.87 30.36
CA LYS A 250 20.76 -4.93 31.01
C LYS A 250 20.13 -4.35 32.28
N TYR A 251 18.84 -4.59 32.52
CA TYR A 251 18.38 -4.95 33.86
C TYR A 251 17.27 -6.00 33.79
N ARG A 252 17.64 -7.15 34.33
CA ARG A 252 16.83 -8.31 34.68
C ARG A 252 16.78 -8.31 36.21
N THR A 253 15.59 -8.13 36.78
CA THR A 253 15.24 -8.37 38.19
C THR A 253 13.74 -8.67 38.16
N VAL A 254 13.25 -9.92 38.09
CA VAL A 254 13.20 -10.97 39.13
C VAL A 254 13.12 -10.40 40.53
N LEU A 255 11.91 -10.23 41.06
CA LEU A 255 11.60 -10.37 42.49
C LEU A 255 10.10 -10.69 42.65
N SER A 256 9.88 -11.88 43.23
CA SER A 256 8.74 -12.36 44.03
C SER A 256 7.34 -12.41 43.41
#